data_AF-A0A4P7D0B2-F1
#
_entry.id   AF-A0A4P7D0B2-F1
#
_cell.length_a   1.000
_cell.length_b   1.000
_cell.length_c   1.000
_cell.angle_alpha   90.00
_cell.angle_beta   90.00
_cell.angle_gamma   90.00
#
_symmetry.space_group_name_H-M   'P 1'
#
loop_
_entity.id
_entity.type
_entity.pdbx_description
1 polymer ?
#
loop_
_entity_poly.entity_id
_entity_poly.type
_entity_poly.pdbx_seq_one_letter_code
_entity_poly.pdbx_strand_id
1 'polypeptide(L)'
;MVDTEKRAHAQGDPMKLVTPKGARVDSVRYPDIADLMSRLRFSPGDGRIWLDDQRMVLLHTESIGTLRRELIESLGIDTARGLLTRMGYNSGARDAELARRVRPDNSIMDMFSVGPQLHMLEGLTAVEPVHVEIDVEKGLYHGEFIWKNCSEDEEHVRIYGIGVEPVCWTQIGYACGYTSVFMGRPILYREVECRGLGQPHCRIIGKPIEEWGDEAANDLRFLQAQSFTQGLSAGSARRGGVADLGQRPTPTAFGDSNMVGASPGFNAVCHMIRRVADTKATVLFLGESGVGKEVCARTLHRISRRNDGPFVAVNCAAIPEALVESELFGVEKGGFTDATQSRPGRFERAHGGTLFLDEIGILSPTAQGKLLRALQEGEIERVGDTQTRRVDVRVVAATNLDLKDEIRAGRFREDLYFRLNVFPIRVPSLRERREDLPVLLNHMLHKYRELHGRPVTGFTSRAIDALLSYGWPGNIREMENIVERGVILAPEGGAIDVGHLFISGETLESSLFGLDTSGALSPSGSLLAQMESQAGTEVDRVSRKVNSLLMGLGGDVEPTSLDDIESALLKSAVRQADGNLSAAARTLGITRAQLVYRLKSRGLRV
;
A
#
# COMPACT_ATOMS: atom_id res chain seq x y z
N MET A 1 20.33 -9.59 80.09
CA MET A 1 21.19 -8.42 79.77
C MET A 1 21.14 -8.30 78.26
N VAL A 2 20.61 -7.17 77.82
CA VAL A 2 20.22 -6.85 76.44
C VAL A 2 21.47 -6.46 75.67
N ASP A 3 21.65 -6.98 74.45
CA ASP A 3 22.36 -6.30 73.37
C ASP A 3 22.08 -7.01 72.05
N THR A 4 21.43 -6.33 71.10
CA THR A 4 21.83 -6.33 69.68
C THR A 4 21.06 -5.27 68.88
N GLU A 5 21.86 -4.38 68.32
CA GLU A 5 21.67 -3.34 67.31
C GLU A 5 20.42 -3.42 66.40
N LYS A 6 19.70 -2.29 66.30
CA LYS A 6 18.79 -1.96 65.18
C LYS A 6 19.38 -0.82 64.35
N ARG A 7 19.59 -1.11 63.05
CA ARG A 7 19.97 -0.19 61.98
C ARG A 7 18.91 0.89 61.75
N ALA A 8 19.37 2.12 61.56
CA ALA A 8 18.60 3.28 61.15
C ALA A 8 18.22 3.19 59.66
N HIS A 9 16.93 3.37 59.34
CA HIS A 9 16.43 3.63 58.00
C HIS A 9 16.47 5.14 57.74
N ALA A 10 17.23 5.58 56.75
CA ALA A 10 17.14 6.91 56.19
C ALA A 10 15.87 7.02 55.32
N GLN A 11 14.94 7.89 55.73
CA GLN A 11 13.76 8.29 54.98
C GLN A 11 14.18 9.14 53.77
N GLY A 12 13.84 8.69 52.56
CA GLY A 12 13.83 9.53 51.36
C GLY A 12 12.58 10.42 51.35
N ASP A 13 12.78 11.69 51.05
CA ASP A 13 11.76 12.75 51.02
C ASP A 13 10.66 12.44 49.99
N PRO A 14 9.37 12.42 50.34
CA PRO A 14 8.30 12.12 49.39
C PRO A 14 8.14 13.25 48.38
N MET A 15 8.20 12.89 47.09
CA MET A 15 7.94 13.75 45.94
C MET A 15 6.65 14.56 46.15
N LYS A 16 6.76 15.88 46.25
CA LYS A 16 5.63 16.78 46.49
C LYS A 16 4.57 16.63 45.40
N LEU A 17 3.42 16.10 45.78
CA LEU A 17 2.17 16.19 45.04
C LEU A 17 1.78 17.66 44.89
N VAL A 18 1.92 18.22 43.69
CA VAL A 18 1.29 19.48 43.34
C VAL A 18 -0.16 19.19 42.98
N THR A 19 -1.09 19.66 43.81
CA THR A 19 -2.53 19.56 43.59
C THR A 19 -2.97 20.43 42.40
N PRO A 20 -4.02 20.04 41.65
CA PRO A 20 -4.39 20.67 40.39
C PRO A 20 -5.20 21.95 40.63
N LYS A 21 -4.48 23.06 40.83
CA LYS A 21 -5.00 24.42 40.57
C LYS A 21 -3.88 25.24 39.96
N GLY A 22 -3.69 25.11 38.64
CA GLY A 22 -2.82 26.03 37.89
C GLY A 22 -1.97 25.44 36.77
N ALA A 23 -2.08 24.15 36.43
CA ALA A 23 -1.45 23.66 35.20
C ALA A 23 -2.15 24.31 34.00
N ARG A 24 -1.47 25.24 33.34
CA ARG A 24 -1.83 25.65 31.98
C ARG A 24 -1.65 24.42 31.11
N VAL A 25 -2.77 23.78 30.77
CA VAL A 25 -2.83 22.91 29.60
C VAL A 25 -2.51 23.83 28.43
N ASP A 26 -1.27 23.80 27.94
CA ASP A 26 -0.99 24.31 26.62
C ASP A 26 -1.79 23.40 25.68
N SER A 27 -3.01 23.82 25.33
CA SER A 27 -3.90 23.04 24.50
C SER A 27 -3.29 22.97 23.10
N VAL A 28 -2.39 22.00 22.89
CA VAL A 28 -1.87 21.66 21.57
C VAL A 28 -3.06 21.21 20.76
N ARG A 29 -3.57 22.11 19.94
CA ARG A 29 -4.74 21.86 19.10
C ARG A 29 -4.26 21.08 17.89
N TYR A 30 -4.83 19.90 17.68
CA TYR A 30 -4.55 19.16 16.46
C TYR A 30 -4.93 19.97 15.21
N PRO A 31 -4.19 19.80 14.11
CA PRO A 31 -4.61 20.28 12.80
C PRO A 31 -5.97 19.70 12.42
N ASP A 32 -6.61 20.32 11.42
CA ASP A 32 -7.80 19.73 10.81
C ASP A 32 -7.48 18.30 10.32
N ILE A 33 -8.40 17.36 10.58
CA ILE A 33 -8.27 15.94 10.23
C ILE A 33 -8.79 15.65 8.81
N ALA A 34 -9.38 16.64 8.14
CA ALA A 34 -9.97 16.48 6.81
C ALA A 34 -9.00 15.89 5.78
N ASP A 35 -7.72 16.22 5.86
CA ASP A 35 -6.68 15.66 4.99
C ASP A 35 -6.49 14.14 5.18
N LEU A 36 -6.56 13.64 6.41
CA LEU A 36 -6.51 12.21 6.74
C LEU A 36 -7.83 11.50 6.39
N MET A 37 -8.97 12.10 6.71
CA MET A 37 -10.28 11.55 6.34
C MET A 37 -10.43 11.40 4.82
N SER A 38 -9.89 12.35 4.07
CA SER A 38 -9.87 12.31 2.61
C SER A 38 -9.01 11.18 2.04
N ARG A 39 -8.24 10.44 2.86
CA ARG A 39 -7.45 9.27 2.44
C ARG A 39 -8.11 7.95 2.80
N LEU A 40 -9.17 7.96 3.62
CA LEU A 40 -9.96 6.77 3.92
C LEU A 40 -11.03 6.56 2.84
N ARG A 41 -11.09 5.33 2.31
CA ARG A 41 -11.97 4.93 1.22
C ARG A 41 -12.62 3.60 1.50
N PHE A 42 -13.91 3.51 1.24
CA PHE A 42 -14.69 2.29 1.28
C PHE A 42 -15.13 1.95 -0.14
N SER A 43 -14.89 0.71 -0.56
CA SER A 43 -15.45 0.09 -1.76
C SER A 43 -16.24 -1.15 -1.36
N PRO A 44 -17.51 -1.00 -0.93
CA PRO A 44 -18.34 -2.14 -0.53
C PRO A 44 -18.57 -3.13 -1.66
N GLY A 45 -18.66 -2.66 -2.91
CA GLY A 45 -18.79 -3.53 -4.09
C GLY A 45 -17.61 -4.49 -4.28
N ASP A 46 -16.41 -4.08 -3.86
CA ASP A 46 -15.22 -4.92 -3.89
C ASP A 46 -14.94 -5.61 -2.53
N GLY A 47 -15.72 -5.31 -1.48
CA GLY A 47 -15.45 -5.75 -0.11
C GLY A 47 -14.16 -5.15 0.48
N ARG A 48 -13.79 -3.93 0.08
CA ARG A 48 -12.52 -3.29 0.47
C ARG A 48 -12.69 -1.96 1.20
N ILE A 49 -11.73 -1.67 2.07
CA ILE A 49 -11.47 -0.42 2.79
C ILE A 49 -9.97 -0.13 2.61
N TRP A 50 -9.64 1.11 2.30
CA TRP A 50 -8.29 1.58 2.07
C TRP A 50 -8.04 2.84 2.89
N LEU A 51 -6.84 2.97 3.46
CA LEU A 51 -6.31 4.21 4.03
C LEU A 51 -5.03 4.53 3.27
N ASP A 52 -5.06 5.55 2.42
CA ASP A 52 -3.97 5.84 1.46
C ASP A 52 -3.65 4.60 0.59
N ASP A 53 -2.42 4.08 0.64
CA ASP A 53 -1.98 2.87 -0.06
C ASP A 53 -2.17 1.57 0.75
N GLN A 54 -2.79 1.64 1.93
CA GLN A 54 -2.92 0.53 2.87
C GLN A 54 -4.30 -0.12 2.86
N ARG A 55 -4.33 -1.46 2.84
CA ARG A 55 -5.56 -2.24 2.93
C ARG A 55 -6.01 -2.35 4.39
N MET A 56 -7.22 -1.86 4.68
CA MET A 56 -7.79 -1.83 6.02
C MET A 56 -8.93 -2.83 6.20
N VAL A 57 -9.23 -3.23 7.43
CA VAL A 57 -10.42 -4.02 7.75
C VAL A 57 -11.14 -3.41 8.94
N LEU A 58 -12.47 -3.38 8.90
CA LEU A 58 -13.30 -2.97 10.02
C LEU A 58 -13.72 -4.22 10.79
N LEU A 59 -13.30 -4.30 12.06
CA LEU A 59 -13.57 -5.44 12.93
C LEU A 59 -14.30 -5.00 14.19
N HIS A 60 -15.08 -5.91 14.78
CA HIS A 60 -15.70 -5.68 16.09
C HIS A 60 -14.63 -5.71 17.19
N THR A 61 -14.69 -4.74 18.11
CA THR A 61 -13.81 -4.69 19.30
C THR A 61 -13.92 -5.98 20.12
N GLU A 62 -15.13 -6.52 20.30
CA GLU A 62 -15.38 -7.79 20.98
C GLU A 62 -14.67 -8.99 20.34
N SER A 63 -14.56 -9.02 19.01
CA SER A 63 -13.82 -10.10 18.32
C SER A 63 -12.32 -10.02 18.62
N ILE A 64 -11.77 -8.81 18.68
CA ILE A 64 -10.38 -8.56 19.06
C ILE A 64 -10.17 -8.89 20.55
N GLY A 65 -11.11 -8.52 21.42
CA GLY A 65 -11.11 -8.87 22.84
C GLY A 65 -11.14 -10.37 23.08
N THR A 66 -11.97 -11.10 22.31
CA THR A 66 -12.03 -12.56 22.34
C THR A 66 -10.70 -13.17 21.88
N LEU A 67 -10.14 -12.72 20.75
CA LEU A 67 -8.83 -13.18 20.28
C LEU A 67 -7.75 -12.96 21.35
N ARG A 68 -7.75 -11.79 21.98
CA ARG A 68 -6.84 -11.48 23.09
C ARG A 68 -7.01 -12.46 24.25
N ARG A 69 -8.24 -12.77 24.66
CA ARG A 69 -8.52 -13.74 25.72
C ARG A 69 -7.93 -15.10 25.38
N GLU A 70 -8.21 -15.61 24.18
CA GLU A 70 -7.69 -16.91 23.72
C GLU A 70 -6.15 -16.93 23.69
N LEU A 71 -5.51 -15.82 23.28
CA LEU A 71 -4.04 -15.70 23.32
C LEU A 71 -3.49 -15.73 24.74
N ILE A 72 -4.11 -15.02 25.68
CA ILE A 72 -3.69 -14.99 27.10
C ILE A 72 -3.86 -16.39 27.71
N GLU A 73 -5.00 -17.03 27.49
CA GLU A 73 -5.31 -18.36 28.05
C GLU A 73 -4.43 -19.46 27.46
N SER A 74 -4.08 -19.37 26.17
CA SER A 74 -3.28 -20.40 25.49
C SER A 74 -1.77 -20.23 25.69
N LEU A 75 -1.26 -18.99 25.73
CA LEU A 75 0.18 -18.71 25.67
C LEU A 75 0.74 -18.09 26.96
N GLY A 76 -0.13 -17.70 27.88
CA GLY A 76 0.21 -16.90 29.05
C GLY A 76 0.30 -15.41 28.73
N ILE A 77 0.14 -14.59 29.78
CA ILE A 77 -0.01 -13.14 29.70
C ILE A 77 1.22 -12.45 29.08
N ASP A 78 2.43 -12.84 29.47
CA ASP A 78 3.67 -12.21 28.98
C ASP A 78 3.89 -12.46 27.48
N THR A 79 3.62 -13.68 27.02
CA THR A 79 3.76 -14.05 25.60
C THR A 79 2.72 -13.31 24.76
N ALA A 80 1.46 -13.31 25.20
CA ALA A 80 0.38 -12.59 24.53
C ALA A 80 0.66 -11.08 24.48
N ARG A 81 1.13 -10.49 25.59
CA ARG A 81 1.56 -9.09 25.67
C ARG A 81 2.64 -8.77 24.66
N GLY A 82 3.70 -9.59 24.60
CA GLY A 82 4.77 -9.39 23.62
C GLY A 82 4.25 -9.44 22.17
N LEU A 83 3.38 -10.39 21.84
CA LEU A 83 2.80 -10.51 20.50
C LEU A 83 1.99 -9.27 20.11
N LEU A 84 1.08 -8.84 20.98
CA LEU A 84 0.21 -7.69 20.74
C LEU A 84 0.99 -6.38 20.71
N THR A 85 1.99 -6.21 21.58
CA THR A 85 2.87 -5.04 21.57
C THR A 85 3.64 -4.94 20.24
N ARG A 86 4.18 -6.05 19.73
CA ARG A 86 4.89 -6.05 18.44
C ARG A 86 3.95 -5.84 17.24
N MET A 87 2.72 -6.36 17.31
CA MET A 87 1.70 -6.07 16.30
C MET A 87 1.45 -4.56 16.21
N GLY A 88 1.23 -3.92 17.36
CA GLY A 88 1.09 -2.47 17.46
C GLY A 88 2.31 -1.71 16.94
N TYR A 89 3.52 -2.11 17.35
CA TYR A 89 4.77 -1.48 16.90
C TYR A 89 4.90 -1.46 15.38
N ASN A 90 4.62 -2.57 14.71
CA ASN A 90 4.67 -2.62 13.24
C ASN A 90 3.61 -1.72 12.60
N SER A 91 2.39 -1.66 13.17
CA SER A 91 1.33 -0.76 12.71
C SER A 91 1.76 0.71 12.81
N GLY A 92 2.23 1.14 13.99
CA GLY A 92 2.67 2.52 14.19
C GLY A 92 3.88 2.89 13.34
N ALA A 93 4.86 1.99 13.22
CA ALA A 93 6.02 2.20 12.35
C ALA A 93 5.62 2.43 10.89
N ARG A 94 4.60 1.71 10.41
CA ARG A 94 4.06 1.86 9.05
C ARG A 94 3.36 3.20 8.87
N ASP A 95 2.57 3.64 9.84
CA ASP A 95 1.86 4.92 9.76
C ASP A 95 2.79 6.14 9.90
N ALA A 96 3.94 5.98 10.55
CA ALA A 96 4.96 7.02 10.59
C ALA A 96 5.55 7.30 9.19
N GLU A 97 5.58 6.31 8.30
CA GLU A 97 5.96 6.52 6.89
C GLU A 97 4.94 7.41 6.18
N LEU A 98 3.65 7.28 6.51
CA LEU A 98 2.58 8.13 5.98
C LEU A 98 2.69 9.58 6.50
N ALA A 99 3.03 9.76 7.78
CA ALA A 99 3.09 11.08 8.42
C ALA A 99 3.95 12.11 7.66
N ARG A 100 5.11 11.68 7.15
CA ARG A 100 6.02 12.54 6.37
C ARG A 100 5.48 12.88 4.97
N ARG A 101 4.56 12.07 4.42
CA ARG A 101 3.96 12.27 3.09
C ARG A 101 2.72 13.16 3.14
N VAL A 102 1.96 13.15 4.24
CA VAL A 102 0.67 13.85 4.32
C VAL A 102 0.85 15.36 4.50
N ARG A 103 1.78 15.79 5.37
CA ARG A 103 1.94 17.19 5.76
C ARG A 103 3.40 17.69 5.63
N PRO A 104 4.06 17.53 4.47
CA PRO A 104 5.50 17.73 4.34
C PRO A 104 5.97 19.17 4.62
N ASP A 105 5.11 20.17 4.40
CA ASP A 105 5.45 21.59 4.55
C ASP A 105 4.97 22.20 5.89
N ASN A 106 4.43 21.36 6.79
CA ASN A 106 3.91 21.81 8.08
C ASN A 106 4.97 21.81 9.19
N SER A 107 4.60 22.32 10.37
CA SER A 107 5.46 22.22 11.54
C SER A 107 5.74 20.76 11.92
N ILE A 108 6.88 20.51 12.58
CA ILE A 108 7.23 19.16 13.07
C ILE A 108 6.10 18.58 13.94
N MET A 109 5.44 19.42 14.73
CA MET A 109 4.32 18.99 15.57
C MET A 109 3.09 18.59 14.75
N ASP A 110 2.75 19.32 13.70
CA ASP A 110 1.62 18.97 12.82
C ASP A 110 1.88 17.67 12.06
N MET A 111 3.12 17.44 11.63
CA MET A 111 3.55 16.17 11.02
C MET A 111 3.46 15.02 12.03
N PHE A 112 3.99 15.21 13.24
CA PHE A 112 3.95 14.21 14.30
C PHE A 112 2.51 13.86 14.70
N SER A 113 1.60 14.84 14.66
CA SER A 113 0.21 14.65 15.05
C SER A 113 -0.60 13.70 14.15
N VAL A 114 -0.07 13.35 12.97
CA VAL A 114 -0.71 12.36 12.09
C VAL A 114 -0.94 11.05 12.81
N GLY A 115 0.03 10.54 13.59
CA GLY A 115 -0.10 9.28 14.32
C GLY A 115 -1.24 9.29 15.34
N PRO A 116 -1.26 10.23 16.30
CA PRO A 116 -2.39 10.40 17.21
C PRO A 116 -3.74 10.57 16.50
N GLN A 117 -3.79 11.30 15.37
CA GLN A 117 -5.02 11.47 14.60
C GLN A 117 -5.47 10.21 13.86
N LEU A 118 -4.53 9.39 13.36
CA LEU A 118 -4.84 8.08 12.77
C LEU A 118 -5.39 7.12 13.83
N HIS A 119 -4.77 7.08 15.02
CA HIS A 119 -5.30 6.35 16.17
C HIS A 119 -6.77 6.70 16.49
N MET A 120 -7.11 8.00 16.38
CA MET A 120 -8.50 8.46 16.55
C MET A 120 -9.39 8.08 15.36
N LEU A 121 -8.91 8.26 14.13
CA LEU A 121 -9.65 7.97 12.89
C LEU A 121 -9.99 6.48 12.76
N GLU A 122 -9.09 5.60 13.22
CA GLU A 122 -9.27 4.15 13.24
C GLU A 122 -10.19 3.68 14.38
N GLY A 123 -10.60 4.58 15.27
CA GLY A 123 -11.48 4.27 16.39
C GLY A 123 -10.80 3.50 17.52
N LEU A 124 -9.46 3.57 17.63
CA LEU A 124 -8.70 2.83 18.64
C LEU A 124 -8.74 3.51 20.00
N THR A 125 -8.45 4.82 20.04
CA THR A 125 -8.49 5.64 21.25
C THR A 125 -8.52 7.14 20.91
N ALA A 126 -9.19 7.93 21.75
CA ALA A 126 -9.11 9.38 21.71
C ALA A 126 -7.82 9.86 22.41
N VAL A 127 -6.93 10.54 21.67
CA VAL A 127 -5.59 10.91 22.15
C VAL A 127 -5.52 12.40 22.44
N GLU A 128 -5.27 12.80 23.68
CA GLU A 128 -5.10 14.20 24.07
C GLU A 128 -3.65 14.48 24.48
N PRO A 129 -2.93 15.40 23.82
CA PRO A 129 -1.59 15.78 24.21
C PRO A 129 -1.63 16.58 25.51
N VAL A 130 -0.83 16.18 26.50
CA VAL A 130 -0.60 16.94 27.73
C VAL A 130 0.65 17.79 27.58
N HIS A 131 1.72 17.18 27.09
CA HIS A 131 3.00 17.83 26.88
C HIS A 131 3.76 17.12 25.76
N VAL A 132 4.27 17.87 24.79
CA VAL A 132 5.08 17.32 23.70
C VAL A 132 6.27 18.24 23.47
N GLU A 133 7.46 17.73 23.70
CA GLU A 133 8.72 18.33 23.32
C GLU A 133 9.38 17.46 22.25
N ILE A 134 9.65 18.04 21.09
CA ILE A 134 10.15 17.29 19.93
C ILE A 134 11.18 18.10 19.15
N ASP A 135 12.37 17.53 19.01
CA ASP A 135 13.43 18.04 18.14
C ASP A 135 14.10 16.83 17.45
N VAL A 136 13.74 16.61 16.19
CA VAL A 136 14.21 15.45 15.41
C VAL A 136 15.71 15.53 15.14
N GLU A 137 16.26 16.73 14.90
CA GLU A 137 17.68 16.90 14.59
C GLU A 137 18.57 16.67 15.80
N LYS A 138 18.14 17.15 16.98
CA LYS A 138 18.85 16.90 18.25
C LYS A 138 18.51 15.55 18.88
N GLY A 139 17.51 14.85 18.33
CA GLY A 139 16.99 13.60 18.88
C GLY A 139 16.33 13.77 20.26
N LEU A 140 15.88 14.98 20.62
CA LEU A 140 15.19 15.25 21.88
C LEU A 140 13.71 14.88 21.74
N TYR A 141 13.20 14.12 22.70
CA TYR A 141 11.80 13.74 22.71
C TYR A 141 11.25 13.58 24.12
N HIS A 142 10.14 14.24 24.42
CA HIS A 142 9.33 13.96 25.58
C HIS A 142 7.86 14.07 25.20
N GLY A 143 7.15 12.95 25.21
CA GLY A 143 5.73 12.88 24.90
C GLY A 143 4.92 12.49 26.13
N GLU A 144 3.86 13.22 26.44
CA GLU A 144 2.88 12.88 27.44
C GLU A 144 1.47 13.04 26.87
N PHE A 145 0.69 11.96 26.94
CA PHE A 145 -0.65 11.92 26.35
C PHE A 145 -1.65 11.25 27.29
N ILE A 146 -2.89 11.71 27.23
CA ILE A 146 -4.04 11.02 27.78
C ILE A 146 -4.75 10.25 26.68
N TRP A 147 -5.03 8.99 26.95
CA TRP A 147 -5.88 8.13 26.13
C TRP A 147 -7.24 7.97 26.80
N LYS A 148 -8.29 8.31 26.05
CA LYS A 148 -9.68 8.13 26.45
C LYS A 148 -10.33 7.09 25.56
N ASN A 149 -11.26 6.32 26.13
CA ASN A 149 -12.05 5.32 25.41
C ASN A 149 -11.17 4.38 24.57
N CYS A 150 -10.07 3.87 25.13
CA CYS A 150 -9.25 2.91 24.42
C CYS A 150 -9.99 1.58 24.33
N SER A 151 -10.18 1.09 23.11
CA SER A 151 -10.88 -0.18 22.85
C SER A 151 -10.21 -1.38 23.52
N GLU A 152 -8.87 -1.34 23.70
CA GLU A 152 -8.10 -2.44 24.29
C GLU A 152 -8.35 -2.57 25.80
N ASP A 153 -8.39 -1.46 26.55
CA ASP A 153 -8.73 -1.49 27.97
C ASP A 153 -10.20 -1.84 28.22
N GLU A 154 -11.09 -1.37 27.34
CA GLU A 154 -12.52 -1.60 27.47
C GLU A 154 -12.85 -3.09 27.38
N GLU A 155 -12.35 -3.76 26.34
CA GLU A 155 -12.57 -5.21 26.18
C GLU A 155 -11.81 -6.02 27.23
N HIS A 156 -10.63 -5.58 27.66
CA HIS A 156 -9.89 -6.28 28.72
C HIS A 156 -10.64 -6.24 30.05
N VAL A 157 -11.12 -5.06 30.47
CA VAL A 157 -11.91 -4.90 31.71
C VAL A 157 -13.23 -5.63 31.61
N ARG A 158 -13.88 -5.63 30.44
CA ARG A 158 -15.10 -6.39 30.20
C ARG A 158 -14.92 -7.89 30.45
N ILE A 159 -13.78 -8.46 30.06
CA ILE A 159 -13.51 -9.91 30.15
C ILE A 159 -12.93 -10.30 31.50
N TYR A 160 -11.95 -9.56 32.01
CA TYR A 160 -11.16 -9.94 33.19
C TYR A 160 -11.41 -9.07 34.42
N GLY A 161 -12.17 -7.97 34.29
CA GLY A 161 -12.33 -6.98 35.34
C GLY A 161 -11.09 -6.08 35.50
N ILE A 162 -11.01 -5.40 36.65
CA ILE A 162 -9.87 -4.55 36.99
C ILE A 162 -8.68 -5.43 37.39
N GLY A 163 -7.55 -5.19 36.73
CA GLY A 163 -6.28 -5.88 36.95
C GLY A 163 -5.28 -5.09 37.80
N VAL A 164 -4.04 -5.58 37.82
CA VAL A 164 -2.91 -4.98 38.56
C VAL A 164 -1.80 -4.45 37.64
N GLU A 165 -1.95 -4.62 36.33
CA GLU A 165 -1.04 -4.06 35.32
C GLU A 165 -1.80 -3.30 34.22
N PRO A 166 -1.15 -2.34 33.54
CA PRO A 166 -1.70 -1.69 32.35
C PRO A 166 -1.92 -2.68 31.20
N VAL A 167 -2.94 -2.41 30.39
CA VAL A 167 -3.47 -3.40 29.43
C VAL A 167 -3.47 -2.94 27.97
N CYS A 168 -3.16 -1.67 27.68
CA CYS A 168 -3.17 -1.12 26.32
C CYS A 168 -1.87 -1.47 25.55
N TRP A 169 -1.53 -2.76 25.50
CA TRP A 169 -0.27 -3.28 24.97
C TRP A 169 -0.07 -2.98 23.49
N THR A 170 -1.12 -3.18 22.68
CA THR A 170 -1.10 -2.91 21.25
C THR A 170 -0.92 -1.41 21.01
N GLN A 171 -1.65 -0.57 21.77
CA GLN A 171 -1.55 0.88 21.63
C GLN A 171 -0.18 1.43 22.06
N ILE A 172 0.40 0.89 23.15
CA ILE A 172 1.76 1.23 23.57
C ILE A 172 2.77 0.80 22.51
N GLY A 173 2.58 -0.39 21.93
CA GLY A 173 3.33 -0.83 20.76
C GLY A 173 3.29 0.20 19.64
N TYR A 174 2.09 0.63 19.23
CA TYR A 174 1.89 1.64 18.19
C TYR A 174 2.62 2.94 18.50
N ALA A 175 2.43 3.51 19.70
CA ALA A 175 3.08 4.75 20.10
C ALA A 175 4.61 4.66 20.04
N CYS A 176 5.19 3.55 20.52
CA CYS A 176 6.62 3.26 20.42
C CYS A 176 7.08 3.20 18.95
N GLY A 177 6.39 2.41 18.13
CA GLY A 177 6.77 2.18 16.72
C GLY A 177 6.68 3.45 15.88
N TYR A 178 5.56 4.16 15.99
CA TYR A 178 5.32 5.41 15.28
C TYR A 178 6.37 6.45 15.62
N THR A 179 6.56 6.72 16.91
CA THR A 179 7.47 7.76 17.37
C THR A 179 8.92 7.41 17.06
N SER A 180 9.30 6.13 17.16
CA SER A 180 10.66 5.70 16.85
C SER A 180 11.04 5.92 15.39
N VAL A 181 10.13 5.57 14.46
CA VAL A 181 10.34 5.80 13.03
C VAL A 181 10.31 7.30 12.71
N PHE A 182 9.38 8.04 13.32
CA PHE A 182 9.29 9.48 13.12
C PHE A 182 10.58 10.21 13.54
N MET A 183 11.08 9.91 14.74
CA MET A 183 12.30 10.49 15.31
C MET A 183 13.59 9.93 14.70
N GLY A 184 13.54 8.77 14.03
CA GLY A 184 14.73 8.08 13.53
C GLY A 184 15.61 7.47 14.64
N ARG A 185 15.09 7.36 15.88
CA ARG A 185 15.77 6.75 17.03
C ARG A 185 14.77 5.99 17.90
N PRO A 186 15.21 4.99 18.68
CA PRO A 186 14.30 4.23 19.55
C PRO A 186 13.67 5.09 20.65
N ILE A 187 12.33 5.14 20.67
CA ILE A 187 11.52 5.79 21.70
C ILE A 187 10.67 4.73 22.40
N LEU A 188 10.67 4.75 23.73
CA LEU A 188 9.86 3.87 24.56
C LEU A 188 8.77 4.66 25.27
N TYR A 189 7.54 4.16 25.14
CA TYR A 189 6.38 4.60 25.88
C TYR A 189 6.03 3.65 27.01
N ARG A 190 5.64 4.23 28.15
CA ARG A 190 5.04 3.51 29.28
C ARG A 190 3.66 4.05 29.58
N GLU A 191 2.73 3.14 29.83
CA GLU A 191 1.41 3.45 30.37
C GLU A 191 1.53 3.55 31.90
N VAL A 192 1.48 4.77 32.44
CA VAL A 192 1.66 5.06 33.87
C VAL A 192 0.34 5.08 34.63
N GLU A 193 -0.77 5.33 33.94
CA GLU A 193 -2.14 5.19 34.45
C GLU A 193 -2.95 4.44 33.40
N CYS A 194 -3.88 3.56 33.81
CA CYS A 194 -4.66 2.76 32.89
C CYS A 194 -6.07 2.48 33.43
N ARG A 195 -7.10 2.53 32.57
CA ARG A 195 -8.47 2.13 32.93
C ARG A 195 -8.56 0.66 33.35
N GLY A 196 -7.67 -0.19 32.82
CA GLY A 196 -7.46 -1.56 33.28
C GLY A 196 -7.09 -1.68 34.77
N LEU A 197 -6.55 -0.63 35.36
CA LEU A 197 -6.21 -0.51 36.79
C LEU A 197 -7.30 0.20 37.61
N GLY A 198 -8.45 0.53 37.00
CA GLY A 198 -9.51 1.32 37.62
C GLY A 198 -9.31 2.83 37.57
N GLN A 199 -8.35 3.33 36.79
CA GLN A 199 -8.16 4.78 36.57
C GLN A 199 -9.25 5.34 35.63
N PRO A 200 -9.55 6.64 35.69
CA PRO A 200 -10.57 7.24 34.83
C PRO A 200 -10.17 7.34 33.35
N HIS A 201 -8.87 7.33 33.07
CA HIS A 201 -8.30 7.36 31.72
C HIS A 201 -6.92 6.68 31.76
N CYS A 202 -6.36 6.48 30.57
CA CYS A 202 -5.01 5.97 30.43
C CYS A 202 -4.06 7.15 30.22
N ARG A 203 -2.87 7.12 30.82
CA ARG A 203 -1.84 8.16 30.68
C ARG A 203 -0.54 7.50 30.28
N ILE A 204 0.07 8.03 29.22
CA ILE A 204 1.31 7.48 28.66
C ILE A 204 2.41 8.52 28.65
N ILE A 205 3.64 8.07 28.90
CA ILE A 205 4.85 8.90 28.86
C ILE A 205 5.86 8.22 27.92
N GLY A 206 6.38 8.99 26.97
CA GLY A 206 7.35 8.54 25.97
C GLY A 206 8.65 9.33 26.03
N LYS A 207 9.77 8.61 26.06
CA LYS A 207 11.13 9.17 26.08
C LYS A 207 12.09 8.26 25.31
N PRO A 208 13.26 8.76 24.88
CA PRO A 208 14.34 7.91 24.41
C PRO A 208 14.66 6.80 25.40
N ILE A 209 14.97 5.61 24.88
CA ILE A 209 15.22 4.40 25.71
C ILE A 209 16.28 4.68 26.78
N GLU A 210 17.31 5.44 26.44
CA GLU A 210 18.46 5.70 27.31
C GLU A 210 18.08 6.51 28.56
N GLU A 211 17.00 7.31 28.49
CA GLU A 211 16.51 8.12 29.60
C GLU A 211 15.70 7.31 30.63
N TRP A 212 15.29 6.10 30.27
CA TRP A 212 14.61 5.17 31.19
C TRP A 212 15.58 4.34 32.04
N GLY A 213 16.89 4.38 31.75
CA GLY A 213 17.91 3.63 32.47
C GLY A 213 17.70 2.10 32.43
N ASP A 214 18.16 1.40 33.45
CA ASP A 214 18.13 -0.07 33.52
C ASP A 214 16.72 -0.67 33.47
N GLU A 215 15.71 0.10 33.90
CA GLU A 215 14.32 -0.35 33.90
C GLU A 215 13.76 -0.56 32.49
N ALA A 216 14.33 0.09 31.47
CA ALA A 216 13.88 -0.06 30.08
C ALA A 216 13.89 -1.53 29.62
N ALA A 217 14.79 -2.35 30.18
CA ALA A 217 14.90 -3.77 29.87
C ALA A 217 13.59 -4.55 30.11
N ASN A 218 12.80 -4.14 31.11
CA ASN A 218 11.53 -4.78 31.45
C ASN A 218 10.45 -4.60 30.38
N ASP A 219 10.50 -3.49 29.64
CA ASP A 219 9.57 -3.20 28.55
C ASP A 219 10.11 -3.73 27.21
N LEU A 220 11.42 -3.59 26.99
CA LEU A 220 12.06 -4.00 25.74
C LEU A 220 11.95 -5.50 25.47
N ARG A 221 11.84 -6.33 26.52
CA ARG A 221 11.58 -7.78 26.37
C ARG A 221 10.31 -8.10 25.58
N PHE A 222 9.33 -7.19 25.60
CA PHE A 222 8.07 -7.35 24.84
C PHE A 222 8.19 -6.90 23.38
N LEU A 223 9.14 -6.00 23.09
CA LEU A 223 9.42 -5.48 21.75
C LEU A 223 10.41 -6.36 20.96
N GLN A 224 11.21 -7.20 21.64
CA GLN A 224 12.18 -8.10 21.01
C GLN A 224 11.51 -9.36 20.43
N ALA A 225 11.79 -9.67 19.16
CA ALA A 225 11.23 -10.83 18.46
C ALA A 225 11.85 -12.19 18.87
N GLN A 226 13.08 -12.19 19.43
CA GLN A 226 13.88 -13.40 19.65
C GLN A 226 13.25 -14.38 20.67
N SER A 227 12.39 -13.90 21.56
CA SER A 227 11.74 -14.74 22.59
C SER A 227 10.71 -15.73 22.00
N PHE A 228 10.21 -15.47 20.79
CA PHE A 228 9.16 -16.30 20.15
C PHE A 228 9.72 -17.53 19.43
N THR A 229 10.86 -17.40 18.74
CA THR A 229 11.50 -18.54 18.04
C THR A 229 12.03 -19.59 19.00
N GLN A 230 12.38 -19.21 20.24
CA GLN A 230 12.82 -20.17 21.26
C GLN A 230 11.64 -20.90 21.93
N GLY A 231 10.50 -20.25 22.15
CA GLY A 231 9.32 -20.85 22.79
C GLY A 231 8.53 -21.82 21.88
N LEU A 232 8.39 -21.53 20.59
CA LEU A 232 7.74 -22.45 19.65
C LEU A 232 8.64 -23.62 19.22
N SER A 233 9.96 -23.44 19.29
CA SER A 233 10.92 -24.51 18.99
C SER A 233 11.17 -25.45 20.18
N ALA A 234 10.82 -25.05 21.41
CA ALA A 234 10.99 -25.86 22.61
C ALA A 234 10.13 -27.15 22.62
N GLY A 235 9.08 -27.21 21.79
CA GLY A 235 8.27 -28.42 21.60
C GLY A 235 8.70 -29.34 20.45
N SER A 236 9.66 -28.94 19.60
CA SER A 236 9.95 -29.69 18.35
C SER A 236 11.44 -29.84 18.00
N ALA A 237 12.36 -29.08 18.59
CA ALA A 237 13.77 -29.10 18.21
C ALA A 237 14.64 -30.05 19.07
N ARG A 238 14.33 -31.36 19.05
CA ARG A 238 15.39 -32.38 19.07
C ARG A 238 15.58 -32.88 17.65
N ARG A 239 16.33 -32.13 16.84
CA ARG A 239 17.21 -32.63 15.77
C ARG A 239 17.83 -31.48 14.96
N GLY A 240 19.16 -31.41 15.00
CA GLY A 240 20.01 -30.96 13.88
C GLY A 240 20.17 -29.46 13.74
N GLY A 241 21.39 -28.99 13.97
CA GLY A 241 21.75 -27.56 14.02
C GLY A 241 21.65 -26.82 12.70
N VAL A 242 21.60 -25.50 12.82
CA VAL A 242 21.80 -24.58 11.69
C VAL A 242 22.71 -23.46 12.14
N ALA A 243 23.69 -23.21 11.28
CA ALA A 243 24.69 -22.18 11.37
C ALA A 243 24.09 -20.75 11.29
N ASP A 244 24.86 -19.84 11.87
CA ASP A 244 24.97 -18.40 11.64
C ASP A 244 24.06 -17.80 10.54
N LEU A 245 23.13 -16.93 10.96
CA LEU A 245 22.35 -16.07 10.07
C LEU A 245 22.52 -14.62 10.52
N GLY A 246 23.53 -13.98 9.95
CA GLY A 246 23.63 -12.52 9.89
C GLY A 246 22.38 -11.89 9.24
N GLN A 247 22.16 -10.63 9.62
CA GLN A 247 21.08 -9.75 9.18
C GLN A 247 20.65 -9.97 7.73
N ARG A 248 19.42 -10.44 7.53
CA ARG A 248 18.71 -10.31 6.26
C ARG A 248 17.68 -9.20 6.38
N PRO A 249 17.61 -8.26 5.42
CA PRO A 249 16.46 -7.37 5.30
C PRO A 249 15.19 -8.19 5.10
N THR A 250 14.08 -7.69 5.60
CA THR A 250 12.73 -8.25 5.48
C THR A 250 12.51 -8.77 4.06
N PRO A 251 12.17 -10.05 3.86
CA PRO A 251 12.01 -10.58 2.53
C PRO A 251 10.79 -9.91 1.89
N THR A 252 11.00 -9.03 0.92
CA THR A 252 10.10 -8.98 -0.22
C THR A 252 9.98 -10.42 -0.71
N ALA A 253 8.76 -10.92 -0.94
CA ALA A 253 8.53 -12.31 -1.34
C ALA A 253 9.29 -12.70 -2.64
N PHE A 254 9.91 -11.72 -3.31
CA PHE A 254 10.91 -11.84 -4.37
C PHE A 254 12.05 -10.85 -4.10
N GLY A 255 13.28 -11.36 -4.01
CA GLY A 255 14.50 -10.55 -4.21
C GLY A 255 14.81 -10.33 -5.69
N ASP A 256 13.81 -10.46 -6.56
CA ASP A 256 13.94 -10.41 -8.01
C ASP A 256 13.25 -9.17 -8.56
N SER A 257 13.96 -8.39 -9.37
CA SER A 257 13.46 -7.15 -10.00
C SER A 257 12.26 -7.34 -10.94
N ASN A 258 11.93 -8.59 -11.32
CA ASN A 258 10.95 -8.86 -12.38
C ASN A 258 9.63 -9.50 -11.91
N MET A 259 9.51 -9.99 -10.68
CA MET A 259 8.24 -10.52 -10.14
C MET A 259 7.84 -9.74 -8.90
N VAL A 260 6.93 -8.79 -9.09
CA VAL A 260 6.46 -7.89 -8.05
C VAL A 260 5.03 -8.27 -7.67
N GLY A 261 4.81 -8.64 -6.40
CA GLY A 261 3.48 -8.90 -5.86
C GLY A 261 3.49 -9.29 -4.39
N ALA A 262 2.51 -8.79 -3.64
CA ALA A 262 2.23 -9.06 -2.24
C ALA A 262 0.92 -9.86 -2.03
N SER A 263 0.09 -9.99 -3.07
CA SER A 263 -1.24 -10.59 -3.00
C SER A 263 -1.19 -12.10 -2.71
N PRO A 264 -2.14 -12.65 -1.92
CA PRO A 264 -2.22 -14.10 -1.68
C PRO A 264 -2.34 -14.92 -2.97
N GLY A 265 -3.10 -14.43 -3.95
CA GLY A 265 -3.29 -15.08 -5.25
C GLY A 265 -1.98 -15.18 -6.04
N PHE A 266 -1.17 -14.12 -6.07
CA PHE A 266 0.13 -14.16 -6.74
C PHE A 266 1.16 -15.00 -5.96
N ASN A 267 1.13 -14.96 -4.62
CA ASN A 267 1.98 -15.82 -3.79
C ASN A 267 1.71 -17.31 -4.04
N ALA A 268 0.45 -17.71 -4.26
CA ALA A 268 0.10 -19.07 -4.64
C ALA A 268 0.69 -19.46 -6.02
N VAL A 269 0.61 -18.58 -7.02
CA VAL A 269 1.25 -18.77 -8.33
C VAL A 269 2.75 -19.00 -8.18
N CYS A 270 3.41 -18.18 -7.38
CA CYS A 270 4.85 -18.27 -7.17
C CYS A 270 5.25 -19.54 -6.43
N HIS A 271 4.44 -19.97 -5.45
CA HIS A 271 4.63 -21.25 -4.79
C HIS A 271 4.57 -22.41 -5.81
N MET A 272 3.55 -22.42 -6.68
CA MET A 272 3.41 -23.44 -7.73
C MET A 272 4.60 -23.42 -8.72
N ILE A 273 5.06 -22.25 -9.14
CA ILE A 273 6.24 -22.09 -9.99
C ILE A 273 7.48 -22.71 -9.33
N ARG A 274 7.73 -22.41 -8.04
CA ARG A 274 8.84 -23.02 -7.28
C ARG A 274 8.73 -24.54 -7.20
N ARG A 275 7.53 -25.07 -6.96
CA ARG A 275 7.30 -26.52 -6.86
C ARG A 275 7.58 -27.25 -8.17
N VAL A 276 7.25 -26.66 -9.31
CA VAL A 276 7.43 -27.30 -10.62
C VAL A 276 8.79 -27.02 -11.26
N ALA A 277 9.54 -26.02 -10.76
CA ALA A 277 10.84 -25.61 -11.29
C ALA A 277 11.85 -26.76 -11.42
N ASP A 278 11.96 -27.59 -10.37
CA ASP A 278 12.90 -28.72 -10.30
C ASP A 278 12.52 -29.94 -11.16
N THR A 279 11.36 -29.89 -11.81
CA THR A 279 10.82 -31.00 -12.60
C THR A 279 10.99 -30.78 -14.10
N LYS A 280 10.80 -31.86 -14.88
CA LYS A 280 10.70 -31.81 -16.35
C LYS A 280 9.25 -31.67 -16.85
N ALA A 281 8.29 -31.46 -15.96
CA ALA A 281 6.88 -31.41 -16.33
C ALA A 281 6.58 -30.22 -17.25
N THR A 282 5.70 -30.46 -18.22
CA THR A 282 5.07 -29.42 -19.03
C THR A 282 4.20 -28.54 -18.13
N VAL A 283 4.33 -27.23 -18.28
CA VAL A 283 3.54 -26.26 -17.50
C VAL A 283 2.63 -25.49 -18.46
N LEU A 284 1.35 -25.37 -18.07
CA LEU A 284 0.35 -24.60 -18.81
C LEU A 284 -0.09 -23.39 -17.99
N PHE A 285 0.29 -22.19 -18.41
CA PHE A 285 -0.18 -20.95 -17.81
C PHE A 285 -1.53 -20.55 -18.40
N LEU A 286 -2.53 -20.42 -17.53
CA LEU A 286 -3.88 -19.99 -17.86
C LEU A 286 -4.10 -18.58 -17.33
N GLY A 287 -4.76 -17.72 -18.10
CA GLY A 287 -5.13 -16.39 -17.62
C GLY A 287 -5.26 -15.39 -18.75
N GLU A 288 -5.84 -14.24 -18.45
CA GLU A 288 -6.14 -13.20 -19.43
C GLU A 288 -4.89 -12.66 -20.14
N SER A 289 -5.11 -11.93 -21.23
CA SER A 289 -4.01 -11.22 -21.89
C SER A 289 -3.45 -10.13 -20.96
N GLY A 290 -2.13 -9.93 -20.99
CA GLY A 290 -1.48 -8.88 -20.21
C GLY A 290 -1.27 -9.17 -18.71
N VAL A 291 -1.57 -10.37 -18.19
CA VAL A 291 -1.34 -10.71 -16.76
C VAL A 291 0.12 -11.01 -16.40
N GLY A 292 1.03 -11.08 -17.39
CA GLY A 292 2.45 -11.36 -17.16
C GLY A 292 2.86 -12.84 -17.28
N LYS A 293 2.15 -13.65 -18.09
CA LYS A 293 2.46 -15.09 -18.30
C LYS A 293 3.90 -15.33 -18.78
N GLU A 294 4.43 -14.47 -19.63
CA GLU A 294 5.82 -14.56 -20.10
C GLU A 294 6.84 -14.37 -18.96
N VAL A 295 6.60 -13.41 -18.07
CA VAL A 295 7.45 -13.19 -16.88
C VAL A 295 7.44 -14.42 -15.99
N CYS A 296 6.27 -15.03 -15.76
CA CYS A 296 6.16 -16.29 -15.03
C CYS A 296 6.96 -17.42 -15.69
N ALA A 297 6.90 -17.54 -17.03
CA ALA A 297 7.65 -18.55 -17.78
C ALA A 297 9.17 -18.33 -17.73
N ARG A 298 9.63 -17.08 -17.85
CA ARG A 298 11.04 -16.71 -17.72
C ARG A 298 11.57 -17.01 -16.32
N THR A 299 10.80 -16.66 -15.29
CA THR A 299 11.17 -17.00 -13.92
C THR A 299 11.25 -18.51 -13.73
N LEU A 300 10.24 -19.25 -14.18
CA LEU A 300 10.25 -20.72 -14.10
C LEU A 300 11.51 -21.32 -14.72
N HIS A 301 11.92 -20.87 -15.89
CA HIS A 301 13.16 -21.32 -16.53
C HIS A 301 14.39 -20.98 -15.69
N ARG A 302 14.52 -19.73 -15.25
CA ARG A 302 15.67 -19.23 -14.46
C ARG A 302 15.88 -19.99 -13.15
N ILE A 303 14.81 -20.38 -12.47
CA ILE A 303 14.90 -21.13 -11.20
C ILE A 303 14.87 -22.65 -11.40
N SER A 304 14.84 -23.12 -12.65
CA SER A 304 14.85 -24.56 -12.96
C SER A 304 16.27 -25.11 -13.09
N ARG A 305 16.38 -26.44 -13.16
CA ARG A 305 17.63 -27.15 -13.49
C ARG A 305 18.15 -26.91 -14.91
N ARG A 306 17.41 -26.18 -15.75
CA ARG A 306 17.76 -25.85 -17.14
C ARG A 306 18.08 -24.36 -17.33
N ASN A 307 18.38 -23.65 -16.25
CA ASN A 307 18.64 -22.21 -16.25
C ASN A 307 19.84 -21.78 -17.12
N ASP A 308 20.83 -22.66 -17.29
CA ASP A 308 21.99 -22.43 -18.16
C ASP A 308 21.68 -22.71 -19.65
N GLY A 309 20.54 -23.34 -19.94
CA GLY A 309 20.10 -23.66 -21.30
C GLY A 309 19.37 -22.51 -21.99
N PRO A 310 19.11 -22.61 -23.31
CA PRO A 310 18.40 -21.56 -24.04
C PRO A 310 16.94 -21.43 -23.58
N PHE A 311 16.47 -20.19 -23.38
CA PHE A 311 15.06 -19.85 -23.28
C PHE A 311 14.56 -19.24 -24.59
N VAL A 312 13.73 -19.99 -25.32
CA VAL A 312 13.14 -19.53 -26.58
C VAL A 312 11.67 -19.22 -26.36
N ALA A 313 11.29 -17.94 -26.45
CA ALA A 313 9.88 -17.51 -26.41
C ALA A 313 9.32 -17.32 -27.81
N VAL A 314 8.10 -17.80 -28.04
CA VAL A 314 7.38 -17.69 -29.31
C VAL A 314 5.94 -17.31 -29.00
N ASN A 315 5.48 -16.22 -29.61
CA ASN A 315 4.05 -15.87 -29.61
C ASN A 315 3.41 -16.46 -30.88
N CYS A 316 2.54 -17.45 -30.71
CA CYS A 316 1.91 -18.14 -31.83
C CYS A 316 0.96 -17.21 -32.60
N ALA A 317 0.37 -16.22 -31.95
CA ALA A 317 -0.51 -15.22 -32.59
C ALA A 317 0.25 -14.27 -33.52
N ALA A 318 1.56 -14.11 -33.33
CA ALA A 318 2.39 -13.19 -34.13
C ALA A 318 2.91 -13.83 -35.42
N ILE A 319 2.74 -15.15 -35.60
CA ILE A 319 3.22 -15.89 -36.77
C ILE A 319 2.02 -16.18 -37.68
N PRO A 320 2.09 -15.85 -38.98
CA PRO A 320 1.05 -16.24 -39.93
C PRO A 320 0.82 -17.75 -39.89
N GLU A 321 -0.45 -18.19 -39.96
CA GLU A 321 -0.82 -19.60 -39.84
C GLU A 321 -0.05 -20.50 -40.81
N ALA A 322 0.15 -20.04 -42.05
CA ALA A 322 0.91 -20.77 -43.08
C ALA A 322 2.41 -21.00 -42.72
N LEU A 323 2.97 -20.16 -41.83
CA LEU A 323 4.39 -20.20 -41.47
C LEU A 323 4.64 -20.82 -40.09
N VAL A 324 3.61 -20.96 -39.25
CA VAL A 324 3.76 -21.42 -37.85
C VAL A 324 4.48 -22.75 -37.76
N GLU A 325 4.19 -23.67 -38.67
CA GLU A 325 4.80 -24.99 -38.72
C GLU A 325 6.30 -24.91 -39.05
N SER A 326 6.65 -24.12 -40.07
CA SER A 326 8.04 -23.92 -40.51
C SER A 326 8.89 -23.14 -39.50
N GLU A 327 8.29 -22.22 -38.73
CA GLU A 327 8.98 -21.53 -37.63
C GLU A 327 9.22 -22.49 -36.46
N LEU A 328 8.21 -23.24 -36.01
CA LEU A 328 8.33 -24.11 -34.84
C LEU A 328 9.23 -25.32 -35.09
N PHE A 329 9.04 -26.02 -36.21
CA PHE A 329 9.70 -27.30 -36.49
C PHE A 329 10.84 -27.21 -37.50
N GLY A 330 10.99 -26.06 -38.18
CA GLY A 330 12.02 -25.86 -39.20
C GLY A 330 11.55 -26.28 -40.59
N VAL A 331 12.35 -25.92 -41.59
CA VAL A 331 12.07 -26.22 -43.00
C VAL A 331 13.34 -26.75 -43.67
N GLU A 332 13.17 -27.76 -44.51
CA GLU A 332 14.25 -28.29 -45.35
C GLU A 332 14.16 -27.67 -46.75
N LYS A 333 15.31 -27.52 -47.43
CA LYS A 333 15.36 -26.97 -48.79
C LYS A 333 14.41 -27.74 -49.71
N GLY A 334 13.49 -27.03 -50.38
CA GLY A 334 12.46 -27.62 -51.24
C GLY A 334 11.20 -28.11 -50.52
N GLY A 335 11.06 -27.86 -49.21
CA GLY A 335 9.88 -28.26 -48.42
C GLY A 335 8.61 -27.44 -48.67
N PHE A 336 8.72 -26.24 -49.26
CA PHE A 336 7.62 -25.47 -49.85
C PHE A 336 8.15 -24.50 -50.92
N THR A 337 7.26 -23.85 -51.68
CA THR A 337 7.60 -23.07 -52.89
C THR A 337 8.69 -22.00 -52.72
N ASP A 338 8.86 -21.41 -51.52
CA ASP A 338 9.88 -20.39 -51.24
C ASP A 338 11.05 -20.88 -50.36
N ALA A 339 11.16 -22.19 -50.10
CA ALA A 339 12.22 -22.76 -49.25
C ALA A 339 13.58 -22.88 -49.99
N THR A 340 14.26 -21.75 -50.20
CA THR A 340 15.57 -21.71 -50.87
C THR A 340 16.73 -22.26 -50.03
N GLN A 341 16.60 -22.21 -48.70
CA GLN A 341 17.60 -22.68 -47.73
C GLN A 341 16.93 -23.44 -46.57
N SER A 342 17.60 -24.47 -46.05
CA SER A 342 17.16 -25.19 -44.85
C SER A 342 17.38 -24.33 -43.60
N ARG A 343 16.40 -24.26 -42.71
CA ARG A 343 16.44 -23.43 -41.48
C ARG A 343 15.96 -24.23 -40.27
N PRO A 344 16.72 -24.24 -39.15
CA PRO A 344 16.31 -24.94 -37.94
C PRO A 344 15.09 -24.28 -37.28
N GLY A 345 14.21 -25.11 -36.73
CA GLY A 345 13.01 -24.66 -36.02
C GLY A 345 13.28 -24.12 -34.62
N ARG A 346 12.26 -23.54 -33.98
CA ARG A 346 12.31 -23.09 -32.58
C ARG A 346 12.55 -24.25 -31.60
N PHE A 347 12.05 -25.46 -31.89
CA PHE A 347 12.35 -26.65 -31.09
C PHE A 347 13.84 -27.01 -31.11
N GLU A 348 14.48 -27.00 -32.28
CA GLU A 348 15.91 -27.27 -32.39
C GLU A 348 16.73 -26.21 -31.63
N ARG A 349 16.34 -24.94 -31.73
CA ARG A 349 17.00 -23.82 -31.04
C ARG A 349 16.83 -23.84 -29.52
N ALA A 350 15.78 -24.49 -29.02
CA ALA A 350 15.50 -24.65 -27.59
C ALA A 350 16.09 -25.94 -27.00
N HIS A 351 16.81 -26.74 -27.79
CA HIS A 351 17.40 -28.00 -27.35
C HIS A 351 18.27 -27.81 -26.10
N GLY A 352 18.07 -28.67 -25.08
CA GLY A 352 18.75 -28.57 -23.78
C GLY A 352 18.17 -27.52 -22.83
N GLY A 353 17.21 -26.70 -23.30
CA GLY A 353 16.62 -25.60 -22.54
C GLY A 353 15.10 -25.69 -22.43
N THR A 354 14.45 -24.53 -22.59
CA THR A 354 13.00 -24.33 -22.45
C THR A 354 12.43 -23.60 -23.67
N LEU A 355 11.33 -24.12 -24.21
CA LEU A 355 10.52 -23.46 -25.24
C LEU A 355 9.22 -22.95 -24.60
N PHE A 356 9.03 -21.63 -24.63
CA PHE A 356 7.80 -20.97 -24.22
C PHE A 356 6.91 -20.67 -25.43
N LEU A 357 5.69 -21.20 -25.41
CA LEU A 357 4.67 -21.02 -26.45
C LEU A 357 3.52 -20.20 -25.89
N ASP A 358 3.45 -18.92 -26.27
CA ASP A 358 2.34 -18.04 -25.91
C ASP A 358 1.21 -18.14 -26.94
N GLU A 359 -0.02 -17.98 -26.46
CA GLU A 359 -1.27 -18.18 -27.21
C GLU A 359 -1.35 -19.52 -27.97
N ILE A 360 -1.06 -20.63 -27.25
CA ILE A 360 -1.02 -21.98 -27.83
C ILE A 360 -2.35 -22.42 -28.47
N GLY A 361 -3.47 -21.85 -28.03
CA GLY A 361 -4.81 -22.17 -28.56
C GLY A 361 -5.02 -21.80 -30.03
N ILE A 362 -4.13 -20.98 -30.62
CA ILE A 362 -4.24 -20.49 -32.01
C ILE A 362 -3.56 -21.44 -33.03
N LEU A 363 -2.82 -22.47 -32.56
CA LEU A 363 -2.10 -23.36 -33.47
C LEU A 363 -3.02 -24.10 -34.45
N SER A 364 -2.58 -24.26 -35.69
CA SER A 364 -3.26 -25.08 -36.70
C SER A 364 -3.31 -26.57 -36.28
N PRO A 365 -4.31 -27.35 -36.74
CA PRO A 365 -4.41 -28.77 -36.39
C PRO A 365 -3.17 -29.60 -36.75
N THR A 366 -2.47 -29.25 -37.84
CA THR A 366 -1.22 -29.92 -38.26
C THR A 366 -0.08 -29.61 -37.29
N ALA A 367 0.09 -28.35 -36.90
CA ALA A 367 1.07 -27.94 -35.90
C ALA A 367 0.80 -28.56 -34.52
N GLN A 368 -0.48 -28.69 -34.13
CA GLN A 368 -0.89 -29.39 -32.91
C GLN A 368 -0.46 -30.87 -32.94
N GLY A 369 -0.65 -31.56 -34.07
CA GLY A 369 -0.21 -32.95 -34.24
C GLY A 369 1.31 -33.13 -34.11
N LYS A 370 2.09 -32.24 -34.72
CA LYS A 370 3.57 -32.26 -34.60
C LYS A 370 4.04 -31.91 -33.19
N LEU A 371 3.38 -30.96 -32.52
CA LEU A 371 3.67 -30.61 -31.14
C LEU A 371 3.41 -31.79 -30.19
N LEU A 372 2.31 -32.53 -30.39
CA LEU A 372 2.00 -33.73 -29.62
C LEU A 372 3.14 -34.76 -29.74
N ARG A 373 3.62 -35.02 -30.96
CA ARG A 373 4.74 -35.93 -31.20
C ARG A 373 6.01 -35.46 -30.50
N ALA A 374 6.33 -34.17 -30.58
CA ALA A 374 7.46 -33.58 -29.86
C ALA A 374 7.37 -33.77 -28.33
N LEU A 375 6.17 -33.67 -27.74
CA LEU A 375 5.93 -33.84 -26.30
C LEU A 375 5.88 -35.30 -25.82
N GLN A 376 5.52 -36.23 -26.71
CA GLN A 376 5.40 -37.65 -26.39
C GLN A 376 6.70 -38.40 -26.63
N GLU A 377 7.30 -38.21 -27.81
CA GLU A 377 8.45 -38.97 -28.30
C GLU A 377 9.78 -38.21 -28.14
N GLY A 378 9.75 -36.88 -27.95
CA GLY A 378 10.96 -36.06 -27.97
C GLY A 378 11.59 -35.98 -29.35
N GLU A 379 10.78 -36.12 -30.40
CA GLU A 379 11.22 -36.22 -31.79
C GLU A 379 10.45 -35.21 -32.66
N ILE A 380 11.15 -34.58 -33.61
CA ILE A 380 10.59 -33.62 -34.57
C ILE A 380 11.07 -33.91 -35.99
N GLU A 381 10.28 -33.48 -36.98
CA GLU A 381 10.59 -33.53 -38.41
C GLU A 381 10.38 -32.14 -39.01
N ARG A 382 11.35 -31.68 -39.82
CA ARG A 382 11.23 -30.41 -40.55
C ARG A 382 10.15 -30.52 -41.63
N VAL A 383 9.57 -29.40 -42.00
CA VAL A 383 8.62 -29.35 -43.13
C VAL A 383 9.34 -29.75 -44.42
N GLY A 384 8.83 -30.79 -45.09
CA GLY A 384 9.40 -31.34 -46.31
C GLY A 384 10.55 -32.33 -46.11
N ASP A 385 10.86 -32.71 -44.87
CA ASP A 385 11.92 -33.65 -44.53
C ASP A 385 11.35 -34.97 -43.98
N THR A 386 12.05 -36.07 -44.21
CA THR A 386 11.74 -37.39 -43.63
C THR A 386 12.70 -37.76 -42.50
N GLN A 387 13.73 -36.95 -42.24
CA GLN A 387 14.67 -37.18 -41.17
C GLN A 387 14.10 -36.78 -39.80
N THR A 388 13.88 -37.77 -38.94
CA THR A 388 13.53 -37.58 -37.54
C THR A 388 14.73 -37.06 -36.73
N ARG A 389 14.49 -36.07 -35.87
CA ARG A 389 15.52 -35.45 -35.02
C ARG A 389 15.06 -35.48 -33.56
N ARG A 390 15.93 -35.98 -32.67
CA ARG A 390 15.68 -35.99 -31.22
C ARG A 390 15.96 -34.63 -30.60
N VAL A 391 15.02 -34.15 -29.80
CA VAL A 391 15.11 -32.89 -29.06
C VAL A 391 14.77 -33.09 -27.58
N ASP A 392 15.60 -32.54 -26.68
CA ASP A 392 15.29 -32.51 -25.25
C ASP A 392 14.89 -31.08 -24.84
N VAL A 393 13.60 -30.77 -24.92
CA VAL A 393 13.06 -29.43 -24.67
C VAL A 393 12.00 -29.48 -23.58
N ARG A 394 12.12 -28.63 -22.57
CA ARG A 394 11.03 -28.39 -21.64
C ARG A 394 10.03 -27.45 -22.30
N VAL A 395 8.78 -27.88 -22.44
CA VAL A 395 7.71 -27.02 -23.00
C VAL A 395 6.97 -26.31 -21.87
N VAL A 396 6.80 -25.01 -22.04
CA VAL A 396 5.94 -24.17 -21.22
C VAL A 396 4.96 -23.49 -22.16
N ALA A 397 3.66 -23.70 -21.95
CA ALA A 397 2.62 -23.13 -22.80
C ALA A 397 1.81 -22.08 -22.04
N ALA A 398 1.23 -21.13 -22.75
CA ALA A 398 0.32 -20.14 -22.22
C ALA A 398 -0.86 -19.91 -23.17
N THR A 399 -2.03 -19.59 -22.61
CA THR A 399 -3.23 -19.25 -23.38
C THR A 399 -4.17 -18.38 -22.56
N ASN A 400 -4.89 -17.49 -23.22
CA ASN A 400 -6.06 -16.80 -22.67
C ASN A 400 -7.40 -17.51 -22.95
N LEU A 401 -7.43 -18.46 -23.89
CA LEU A 401 -8.63 -19.22 -24.26
C LEU A 401 -8.91 -20.37 -23.28
N ASP A 402 -10.19 -20.71 -23.11
CA ASP A 402 -10.59 -21.96 -22.47
C ASP A 402 -10.39 -23.12 -23.47
N LEU A 403 -9.30 -23.87 -23.29
CA LEU A 403 -8.96 -24.99 -24.17
C LEU A 403 -10.04 -26.09 -24.18
N LYS A 404 -10.87 -26.23 -23.13
CA LYS A 404 -11.96 -27.21 -23.13
C LYS A 404 -13.10 -26.80 -24.06
N ASP A 405 -13.36 -25.50 -24.16
CA ASP A 405 -14.32 -24.97 -25.14
C ASP A 405 -13.77 -25.14 -26.57
N GLU A 406 -12.48 -24.91 -26.78
CA GLU A 406 -11.81 -25.10 -28.07
C GLU A 406 -11.81 -26.57 -28.53
N ILE A 407 -11.68 -27.52 -27.60
CA ILE A 407 -11.85 -28.96 -27.89
C ILE A 407 -13.28 -29.27 -28.31
N ARG A 408 -14.28 -28.77 -27.57
CA ARG A 408 -15.70 -28.96 -27.92
C ARG A 408 -16.05 -28.36 -29.28
N ALA A 409 -15.37 -27.28 -29.67
CA ALA A 409 -15.52 -26.65 -30.98
C ALA A 409 -14.70 -27.32 -32.10
N GLY A 410 -13.92 -28.37 -31.81
CA GLY A 410 -13.09 -29.09 -32.78
C GLY A 410 -11.86 -28.31 -33.28
N ARG A 411 -11.50 -27.20 -32.61
CA ARG A 411 -10.35 -26.36 -32.97
C ARG A 411 -9.07 -26.75 -32.23
N PHE A 412 -9.19 -27.48 -31.13
CA PHE A 412 -8.06 -27.97 -30.35
C PHE A 412 -8.15 -29.47 -30.11
N ARG A 413 -7.04 -30.19 -30.22
CA ARG A 413 -7.01 -31.64 -30.01
C ARG A 413 -7.03 -31.99 -28.53
N GLU A 414 -7.88 -32.95 -28.17
CA GLU A 414 -8.02 -33.45 -26.81
C GLU A 414 -6.75 -34.13 -26.28
N ASP A 415 -6.07 -34.92 -27.13
CA ASP A 415 -4.84 -35.62 -26.78
C ASP A 415 -3.68 -34.67 -26.44
N LEU A 416 -3.52 -33.59 -27.21
CA LEU A 416 -2.56 -32.52 -26.95
C LEU A 416 -2.90 -31.78 -25.66
N TYR A 417 -4.18 -31.48 -25.42
CA TYR A 417 -4.60 -30.82 -24.18
C TYR A 417 -4.18 -31.62 -22.95
N PHE A 418 -4.39 -32.93 -22.92
CA PHE A 418 -3.97 -33.75 -21.78
C PHE A 418 -2.45 -33.78 -21.58
N ARG A 419 -1.66 -33.63 -22.64
CA ARG A 419 -0.19 -33.57 -22.55
C ARG A 419 0.34 -32.20 -22.15
N LEU A 420 -0.39 -31.13 -22.42
CA LEU A 420 -0.07 -29.77 -21.97
C LEU A 420 -0.55 -29.52 -20.54
N ASN A 421 -1.74 -30.00 -20.19
CA ASN A 421 -2.41 -29.78 -18.91
C ASN A 421 -1.88 -30.71 -17.79
N VAL A 422 -0.58 -31.03 -17.81
CA VAL A 422 0.08 -31.84 -16.77
C VAL A 422 0.23 -31.02 -15.49
N PHE A 423 0.60 -29.74 -15.60
CA PHE A 423 0.71 -28.83 -14.48
C PHE A 423 0.12 -27.45 -14.83
N PRO A 424 -1.21 -27.26 -14.67
CA PRO A 424 -1.84 -25.98 -14.93
C PRO A 424 -1.56 -24.96 -13.81
N ILE A 425 -1.26 -23.72 -14.20
CA ILE A 425 -1.09 -22.59 -13.29
C ILE A 425 -1.96 -21.45 -13.79
N ARG A 426 -3.04 -21.12 -13.06
CA ARG A 426 -3.86 -19.95 -13.34
C ARG A 426 -3.20 -18.70 -12.76
N VAL A 427 -2.84 -17.75 -13.62
CA VAL A 427 -2.33 -16.44 -13.24
C VAL A 427 -3.52 -15.48 -13.07
N PRO A 428 -3.72 -14.89 -11.87
CA PRO A 428 -4.86 -14.02 -11.61
C PRO A 428 -4.76 -12.71 -12.41
N SER A 429 -5.92 -12.22 -12.86
CA SER A 429 -6.07 -10.89 -13.43
C SER A 429 -5.77 -9.81 -12.39
N LEU A 430 -5.41 -8.62 -12.82
CA LEU A 430 -4.99 -7.53 -11.94
C LEU A 430 -6.12 -7.09 -10.99
N ARG A 431 -7.38 -7.17 -11.44
CA ARG A 431 -8.56 -6.94 -10.59
C ARG A 431 -8.74 -7.98 -9.46
N GLU A 432 -8.24 -9.21 -9.64
CA GLU A 432 -8.24 -10.26 -8.62
C GLU A 432 -7.07 -10.11 -7.62
N ARG A 433 -6.08 -9.25 -7.91
CA ARG A 433 -4.89 -8.98 -7.08
C ARG A 433 -4.59 -7.49 -6.93
N ARG A 434 -5.61 -6.71 -6.55
CA ARG A 434 -5.46 -5.25 -6.44
C ARG A 434 -4.46 -4.81 -5.36
N GLU A 435 -4.17 -5.68 -4.41
CA GLU A 435 -3.13 -5.47 -3.39
C GLU A 435 -1.73 -5.32 -4.00
N ASP A 436 -1.53 -5.80 -5.24
CA ASP A 436 -0.27 -5.64 -5.99
C ASP A 436 -0.17 -4.27 -6.68
N LEU A 437 -1.28 -3.52 -6.83
CA LEU A 437 -1.31 -2.26 -7.59
C LEU A 437 -0.30 -1.23 -7.08
N PRO A 438 -0.23 -0.90 -5.77
CA PRO A 438 0.67 0.17 -5.33
C PRO A 438 2.14 -0.12 -5.65
N VAL A 439 2.57 -1.37 -5.47
CA VAL A 439 3.95 -1.79 -5.72
C VAL A 439 4.26 -1.80 -7.22
N LEU A 440 3.32 -2.29 -8.04
CA LEU A 440 3.44 -2.29 -9.49
C LEU A 440 3.46 -0.87 -10.06
N LEU A 441 2.56 0.01 -9.61
CA LEU A 441 2.50 1.42 -10.02
C LEU A 441 3.81 2.14 -9.70
N ASN A 442 4.35 1.93 -8.49
CA ASN A 442 5.62 2.53 -8.11
C ASN A 442 6.78 2.02 -8.98
N HIS A 443 6.83 0.71 -9.23
CA HIS A 443 7.84 0.12 -10.11
C HIS A 443 7.78 0.71 -11.53
N MET A 444 6.58 0.81 -12.11
CA MET A 444 6.39 1.38 -13.45
C MET A 444 6.71 2.87 -13.49
N LEU A 445 6.30 3.62 -12.45
CA LEU A 445 6.64 5.03 -12.32
C LEU A 445 8.15 5.25 -12.35
N HIS A 446 8.90 4.49 -11.54
CA HIS A 446 10.37 4.58 -11.53
C HIS A 446 10.97 4.22 -12.88
N LYS A 447 10.55 3.09 -13.47
CA LYS A 447 11.00 2.62 -14.79
C LYS A 447 10.83 3.70 -15.86
N TYR A 448 9.66 4.32 -15.95
CA TYR A 448 9.36 5.30 -17.01
C TYR A 448 9.93 6.69 -16.71
N ARG A 449 10.09 7.07 -15.44
CA ARG A 449 10.82 8.29 -15.06
C ARG A 449 12.27 8.24 -15.54
N GLU A 450 12.95 7.12 -15.32
CA GLU A 450 14.32 6.91 -15.76
C GLU A 450 14.41 6.85 -17.29
N LEU A 451 13.52 6.09 -17.93
CA LEU A 451 13.51 5.92 -19.38
C LEU A 451 13.34 7.25 -20.13
N HIS A 452 12.42 8.09 -19.68
CA HIS A 452 12.08 9.36 -20.34
C HIS A 452 12.83 10.57 -19.78
N GLY A 453 13.63 10.38 -18.72
CA GLY A 453 14.38 11.45 -18.06
C GLY A 453 13.47 12.55 -17.45
N ARG A 454 12.21 12.24 -17.12
CA ARG A 454 11.26 13.23 -16.58
C ARG A 454 11.14 13.13 -15.06
N PRO A 455 11.36 14.23 -14.31
CA PRO A 455 11.34 14.23 -12.86
C PRO A 455 9.91 14.39 -12.32
N VAL A 456 9.06 13.39 -12.53
CA VAL A 456 7.67 13.39 -12.02
C VAL A 456 7.68 13.00 -10.53
N THR A 457 6.97 13.71 -9.66
CA THR A 457 7.07 13.50 -8.20
C THR A 457 6.33 12.27 -7.71
N GLY A 458 5.26 11.87 -8.39
CA GLY A 458 4.38 10.78 -7.96
C GLY A 458 3.03 10.85 -8.63
N PHE A 459 2.00 10.30 -7.99
CA PHE A 459 0.61 10.40 -8.39
C PHE A 459 -0.13 11.33 -7.40
N THR A 460 -1.14 12.05 -7.88
CA THR A 460 -2.09 12.75 -7.00
C THR A 460 -2.97 11.72 -6.25
N SER A 461 -3.56 12.12 -5.13
CA SER A 461 -4.51 11.26 -4.39
C SER A 461 -5.69 10.82 -5.26
N ARG A 462 -6.27 11.75 -6.04
CA ARG A 462 -7.34 11.44 -7.00
C ARG A 462 -6.91 10.48 -8.11
N ALA A 463 -5.65 10.55 -8.56
CA ALA A 463 -5.11 9.60 -9.53
C ALA A 463 -4.94 8.19 -8.94
N ILE A 464 -4.44 8.09 -7.71
CA ILE A 464 -4.36 6.80 -7.00
C ILE A 464 -5.75 6.20 -6.81
N ASP A 465 -6.72 6.99 -6.36
CA ASP A 465 -8.11 6.54 -6.19
C ASP A 465 -8.69 5.97 -7.50
N ALA A 466 -8.46 6.66 -8.62
CA ALA A 466 -8.89 6.21 -9.93
C ALA A 466 -8.17 4.92 -10.37
N LEU A 467 -6.86 4.80 -10.15
CA LEU A 467 -6.07 3.61 -10.49
C LEU A 467 -6.45 2.38 -9.66
N LEU A 468 -6.76 2.56 -8.37
CA LEU A 468 -7.17 1.48 -7.46
C LEU A 468 -8.60 0.97 -7.73
N SER A 469 -9.44 1.84 -8.29
CA SER A 469 -10.84 1.53 -8.60
C SER A 469 -11.05 1.05 -10.03
N TYR A 470 -10.08 1.27 -10.93
CA TYR A 470 -10.17 0.85 -12.33
C TYR A 470 -10.21 -0.68 -12.49
N GLY A 471 -10.97 -1.15 -13.48
CA GLY A 471 -11.21 -2.58 -13.73
C GLY A 471 -10.02 -3.33 -14.34
N TRP A 472 -9.06 -2.62 -14.91
CA TRP A 472 -7.84 -3.17 -15.55
C TRP A 472 -8.10 -4.28 -16.59
N PRO A 473 -8.96 -4.06 -17.60
CA PRO A 473 -9.24 -5.06 -18.64
C PRO A 473 -7.99 -5.52 -19.41
N GLY A 474 -6.98 -4.65 -19.58
CA GLY A 474 -5.71 -4.98 -20.21
C GLY A 474 -4.59 -5.35 -19.22
N ASN A 475 -4.92 -5.52 -17.93
CA ASN A 475 -4.01 -5.98 -16.88
C ASN A 475 -2.70 -5.16 -16.81
N ILE A 476 -1.54 -5.81 -16.65
CA ILE A 476 -0.24 -5.13 -16.49
C ILE A 476 0.14 -4.36 -17.76
N ARG A 477 -0.21 -4.89 -18.94
CA ARG A 477 0.11 -4.22 -20.22
C ARG A 477 -0.58 -2.88 -20.36
N GLU A 478 -1.84 -2.79 -19.94
CA GLU A 478 -2.57 -1.53 -19.88
C GLU A 478 -2.03 -0.60 -18.81
N MET A 479 -1.70 -1.13 -17.62
CA MET A 479 -1.04 -0.34 -16.56
C MET A 479 0.26 0.29 -17.05
N GLU A 480 1.12 -0.47 -17.73
CA GLU A 480 2.37 0.06 -18.30
C GLU A 480 2.08 1.25 -19.22
N ASN A 481 1.13 1.10 -20.14
CA ASN A 481 0.76 2.18 -21.08
C ASN A 481 0.18 3.41 -20.36
N ILE A 482 -0.71 3.21 -19.39
CA ILE A 482 -1.36 4.29 -18.65
C ILE A 482 -0.34 5.06 -17.80
N VAL A 483 0.55 4.36 -17.09
CA VAL A 483 1.58 5.00 -16.26
C VAL A 483 2.63 5.70 -17.12
N GLU A 484 3.11 5.07 -18.19
CA GLU A 484 4.06 5.69 -19.12
C GLU A 484 3.50 6.99 -19.71
N ARG A 485 2.25 6.94 -20.19
CA ARG A 485 1.53 8.11 -20.69
C ARG A 485 1.40 9.19 -19.62
N GLY A 486 1.08 8.81 -18.38
CA GLY A 486 1.03 9.72 -17.25
C GLY A 486 2.36 10.45 -17.01
N VAL A 487 3.48 9.74 -17.10
CA VAL A 487 4.84 10.31 -17.00
C VAL A 487 5.13 11.29 -18.14
N ILE A 488 4.69 10.98 -19.35
CA ILE A 488 4.87 11.83 -20.54
C ILE A 488 4.02 13.09 -20.47
N LEU A 489 2.80 13.03 -19.93
CA LEU A 489 1.87 14.17 -19.91
C LEU A 489 2.00 15.05 -18.68
N ALA A 490 2.50 14.52 -17.57
CA ALA A 490 2.64 15.29 -16.35
C ALA A 490 3.58 16.51 -16.55
N PRO A 491 3.31 17.64 -15.87
CA PRO A 491 4.21 18.79 -15.88
C PRO A 491 5.54 18.44 -15.19
N GLU A 492 6.62 19.09 -15.63
CA GLU A 492 7.95 18.87 -15.04
C GLU A 492 7.96 19.22 -13.55
N GLY A 493 8.45 18.30 -12.71
CA GLY A 493 8.43 18.47 -11.25
C GLY A 493 7.03 18.35 -10.62
N GLY A 494 5.98 18.05 -11.39
CA GLY A 494 4.62 17.86 -10.90
C GLY A 494 4.26 16.38 -10.70
N ALA A 495 3.04 16.15 -10.18
CA ALA A 495 2.47 14.83 -9.98
C ALA A 495 1.57 14.41 -11.17
N ILE A 496 1.50 13.11 -11.45
CA ILE A 496 0.58 12.50 -12.41
C ILE A 496 -0.83 12.58 -11.86
N ASP A 497 -1.78 12.96 -12.71
CA ASP A 497 -3.15 13.22 -12.32
C ASP A 497 -4.13 12.43 -13.17
N VAL A 498 -5.42 12.39 -12.78
CA VAL A 498 -6.48 11.63 -13.48
C VAL A 498 -6.52 12.00 -14.98
N GLY A 499 -6.44 13.29 -15.28
CA GLY A 499 -6.43 13.81 -16.66
C GLY A 499 -5.17 13.45 -17.48
N HIS A 500 -4.13 12.91 -16.85
CA HIS A 500 -2.93 12.39 -17.53
C HIS A 500 -3.02 10.88 -17.78
N LEU A 501 -3.89 10.17 -17.05
CA LEU A 501 -3.97 8.71 -17.06
C LEU A 501 -5.06 8.19 -18.01
N PHE A 502 -6.29 8.69 -17.85
CA PHE A 502 -7.50 8.15 -18.49
C PHE A 502 -7.96 9.05 -19.65
N ILE A 503 -7.18 9.11 -20.73
CA ILE A 503 -7.44 9.98 -21.88
C ILE A 503 -7.83 9.23 -23.17
N SER A 504 -7.88 7.89 -23.14
CA SER A 504 -8.12 7.03 -24.30
C SER A 504 -9.46 6.30 -24.22
N GLY A 505 -10.45 6.87 -23.53
CA GLY A 505 -11.81 6.33 -23.42
C GLY A 505 -12.01 5.33 -22.29
N GLU A 506 -11.10 5.28 -21.31
CA GLU A 506 -11.24 4.46 -20.12
C GLU A 506 -12.42 4.95 -19.25
N THR A 507 -13.36 4.06 -18.91
CA THR A 507 -14.50 4.37 -18.03
C THR A 507 -14.20 4.07 -16.57
N LEU A 508 -14.33 5.08 -15.71
CA LEU A 508 -14.23 4.95 -14.26
C LEU A 508 -15.62 4.59 -13.68
N GLU A 509 -15.91 3.30 -13.58
CA GLU A 509 -17.09 2.78 -12.90
C GLU A 509 -16.75 2.47 -11.44
N SER A 510 -16.75 3.47 -10.56
CA SER A 510 -16.60 3.18 -9.14
C SER A 510 -17.45 4.04 -8.22
N SER A 511 -18.32 3.36 -7.49
CA SER A 511 -19.02 3.87 -6.33
C SER A 511 -18.08 3.83 -5.11
N LEU A 512 -16.97 4.58 -5.16
CA LEU A 512 -16.16 4.80 -3.97
C LEU A 512 -16.96 5.63 -2.97
N PHE A 513 -16.82 5.29 -1.70
CA PHE A 513 -17.30 6.09 -0.58
C PHE A 513 -16.08 6.60 0.20
N GLY A 514 -16.15 7.83 0.68
CA GLY A 514 -15.22 8.38 1.67
C GLY A 514 -15.98 8.85 2.90
N LEU A 515 -15.26 9.40 3.87
CA LEU A 515 -15.89 10.08 5.00
C LEU A 515 -16.08 11.57 4.67
N ASP A 516 -17.26 12.11 5.01
CA ASP A 516 -17.47 13.55 5.07
C ASP A 516 -16.97 14.13 6.39
N THR A 517 -16.99 15.47 6.55
CA THR A 517 -16.52 16.15 7.76
C THR A 517 -17.30 15.81 9.04
N SER A 518 -18.46 15.16 8.92
CA SER A 518 -19.23 14.66 10.07
C SER A 518 -18.90 13.21 10.43
N GLY A 519 -18.04 12.55 9.65
CA GLY A 519 -17.69 11.15 9.81
C GLY A 519 -18.69 10.18 9.18
N ALA A 520 -19.61 10.65 8.33
CA ALA A 520 -20.55 9.79 7.62
C ALA A 520 -19.98 9.33 6.27
N LEU A 521 -20.36 8.13 5.84
CA LEU A 521 -19.97 7.59 4.54
C LEU A 521 -20.77 8.26 3.42
N SER A 522 -20.05 8.91 2.50
CA SER A 522 -20.61 9.63 1.36
C SER A 522 -19.90 9.22 0.07
N PRO A 523 -20.58 9.19 -1.10
CA PRO A 523 -19.92 8.89 -2.38
C PRO A 523 -18.76 9.85 -2.65
N SER A 524 -17.60 9.32 -3.05
CA SER A 524 -16.35 10.10 -3.21
C SER A 524 -16.47 11.23 -4.24
N GLY A 525 -17.29 11.08 -5.27
CA GLY A 525 -17.59 12.17 -6.22
C GLY A 525 -18.34 13.35 -5.57
N SER A 526 -19.22 13.07 -4.59
CA SER A 526 -19.89 14.10 -3.79
C SER A 526 -18.92 14.77 -2.82
N LEU A 527 -17.95 14.04 -2.29
CA LEU A 527 -16.91 14.59 -1.39
C LEU A 527 -15.94 15.51 -2.13
N LEU A 528 -15.50 15.17 -3.34
CA LEU A 528 -14.67 16.06 -4.16
C LEU A 528 -15.44 17.33 -4.57
N ALA A 529 -16.70 17.20 -4.99
CA ALA A 529 -17.56 18.36 -5.27
C ALA A 529 -17.85 19.20 -4.00
N GLN A 530 -17.95 18.56 -2.83
CA GLN A 530 -18.08 19.24 -1.54
C GLN A 530 -16.77 19.89 -1.08
N MET A 531 -15.60 19.29 -1.33
CA MET A 531 -14.29 19.90 -1.04
C MET A 531 -13.99 21.08 -1.98
N GLU A 532 -14.41 20.99 -3.24
CA GLU A 532 -14.35 22.09 -4.21
C GLU A 532 -15.30 23.24 -3.83
N SER A 533 -16.45 22.92 -3.23
CA SER A 533 -17.48 23.90 -2.80
C SER A 533 -17.40 24.34 -1.33
N GLN A 534 -16.69 23.64 -0.46
CA GLN A 534 -16.57 23.93 0.98
C GLN A 534 -15.13 23.84 1.46
N ALA A 535 -14.37 24.88 1.15
CA ALA A 535 -13.36 25.44 2.04
C ALA A 535 -13.09 26.87 1.56
N GLY A 536 -13.77 27.83 2.18
CA GLY A 536 -13.58 29.23 1.89
C GLY A 536 -14.77 30.08 2.29
N THR A 537 -14.49 31.14 3.05
CA THR A 537 -15.44 32.23 3.22
C THR A 537 -15.78 32.84 1.84
N GLU A 538 -16.85 33.64 1.73
CA GLU A 538 -17.21 34.35 0.48
C GLU A 538 -16.00 35.07 -0.16
N VAL A 539 -15.06 35.51 0.68
CA VAL A 539 -13.77 36.12 0.32
C VAL A 539 -12.84 35.16 -0.43
N ASP A 540 -12.76 33.90 -0.01
CA ASP A 540 -11.87 32.89 -0.61
C ASP A 540 -12.43 32.36 -1.94
N ARG A 541 -13.76 32.30 -2.06
CA ARG A 541 -14.43 31.97 -3.33
C ARG A 541 -14.12 33.02 -4.40
N VAL A 542 -14.17 34.28 -4.02
CA VAL A 542 -13.90 35.41 -4.92
C VAL A 542 -12.39 35.52 -5.22
N SER A 543 -11.51 35.31 -4.24
CA SER A 543 -10.05 35.34 -4.44
C SER A 543 -9.57 34.28 -5.44
N ARG A 544 -10.16 33.07 -5.42
CA ARG A 544 -9.86 32.01 -6.39
C ARG A 544 -10.34 32.36 -7.81
N LYS A 545 -11.53 32.94 -7.94
CA LYS A 545 -12.06 33.43 -9.24
C LYS A 545 -11.16 34.53 -9.83
N VAL A 546 -10.68 35.47 -9.02
CA VAL A 546 -9.74 36.52 -9.46
C VAL A 546 -8.40 35.92 -9.91
N ASN A 547 -7.83 34.99 -9.14
CA ASN A 547 -6.58 34.33 -9.53
C ASN A 547 -6.72 33.51 -10.81
N SER A 548 -7.84 32.81 -11.02
CA SER A 548 -8.13 32.10 -12.28
C SER A 548 -8.25 33.07 -13.48
N LEU A 549 -8.90 34.22 -13.29
CA LEU A 549 -8.99 35.30 -14.29
C LEU A 549 -7.62 35.90 -14.64
N LEU A 550 -6.75 36.11 -13.65
CA LEU A 550 -5.39 36.64 -13.84
C LEU A 550 -4.44 35.63 -14.51
N MET A 551 -4.68 34.32 -14.31
CA MET A 551 -3.85 33.24 -14.83
C MET A 551 -4.38 32.64 -16.15
N GLY A 552 -5.53 33.10 -16.66
CA GLY A 552 -6.09 32.67 -17.95
C GLY A 552 -6.65 31.25 -17.99
N LEU A 553 -6.89 30.63 -16.82
CA LEU A 553 -7.40 29.27 -16.69
C LEU A 553 -8.94 29.31 -16.60
N GLY A 554 -9.61 29.42 -17.74
CA GLY A 554 -11.07 29.54 -17.82
C GLY A 554 -11.74 28.35 -18.49
N GLY A 555 -12.25 27.42 -17.68
CA GLY A 555 -13.21 26.39 -18.10
C GLY A 555 -14.34 26.31 -17.07
N ASP A 556 -15.55 26.68 -17.50
CA ASP A 556 -16.85 26.45 -16.83
C ASP A 556 -17.05 26.95 -15.39
N VAL A 557 -16.67 28.20 -15.09
CA VAL A 557 -17.08 28.89 -13.85
C VAL A 557 -17.95 30.11 -14.17
N GLU A 558 -19.04 30.30 -13.43
CA GLU A 558 -19.88 31.51 -13.52
C GLU A 558 -19.04 32.81 -13.50
N PRO A 559 -19.32 33.78 -14.39
CA PRO A 559 -18.58 35.04 -14.46
C PRO A 559 -18.62 35.78 -13.12
N THR A 560 -17.48 36.33 -12.71
CA THR A 560 -17.33 37.04 -11.42
C THR A 560 -17.32 38.54 -11.67
N SER A 561 -18.20 39.30 -11.00
CA SER A 561 -18.29 40.74 -11.22
C SER A 561 -17.22 41.50 -10.40
N LEU A 562 -16.85 42.71 -10.86
CA LEU A 562 -15.97 43.60 -10.10
C LEU A 562 -16.56 43.99 -8.74
N ASP A 563 -17.88 44.04 -8.63
CA ASP A 563 -18.57 44.35 -7.38
C ASP A 563 -18.47 43.20 -6.36
N ASP A 564 -18.43 41.94 -6.81
CA ASP A 564 -18.21 40.78 -5.93
C ASP A 564 -16.79 40.79 -5.36
N ILE A 565 -15.81 41.16 -6.19
CA ILE A 565 -14.40 41.32 -5.83
C ILE A 565 -14.24 42.40 -4.77
N GLU A 566 -14.84 43.56 -5.01
CA GLU A 566 -14.76 44.66 -4.06
C GLU A 566 -15.46 44.32 -2.73
N SER A 567 -16.63 43.68 -2.77
CA SER A 567 -17.39 43.30 -1.58
C SER A 567 -16.64 42.31 -0.68
N ALA A 568 -15.95 41.34 -1.28
CA ALA A 568 -15.07 40.41 -0.58
C ALA A 568 -13.92 41.12 0.14
N LEU A 569 -13.24 42.05 -0.54
CA LEU A 569 -12.13 42.81 0.03
C LEU A 569 -12.58 43.68 1.22
N LEU A 570 -13.74 44.33 1.10
CA LEU A 570 -14.32 45.16 2.15
C LEU A 570 -14.66 44.33 3.41
N LYS A 571 -15.32 43.17 3.25
CA LYS A 571 -15.66 42.26 4.36
C LYS A 571 -14.41 41.72 5.05
N SER A 572 -13.39 41.35 4.27
CA SER A 572 -12.13 40.82 4.80
C SER A 572 -11.40 41.85 5.64
N ALA A 573 -11.25 43.08 5.15
CA ALA A 573 -10.57 44.14 5.86
C ALA A 573 -11.27 44.52 7.19
N VAL A 574 -12.61 44.53 7.21
CA VAL A 574 -13.38 44.79 8.43
C VAL A 574 -13.22 43.65 9.44
N ARG A 575 -13.20 42.39 8.98
CA ARG A 575 -12.99 41.22 9.83
C ARG A 575 -11.59 41.19 10.43
N GLN A 576 -10.55 41.43 9.63
CA GLN A 576 -9.16 41.49 10.11
C GLN A 576 -8.92 42.63 11.12
N ALA A 577 -9.76 43.67 11.06
CA ALA A 577 -9.73 44.79 11.98
C ALA A 577 -10.67 44.61 13.19
N ASP A 578 -11.25 43.41 13.40
CA ASP A 578 -12.23 43.11 14.46
C ASP A 578 -13.38 44.14 14.53
N GLY A 579 -13.88 44.57 13.36
CA GLY A 579 -14.95 45.56 13.24
C GLY A 579 -14.48 47.03 13.33
N ASN A 580 -13.18 47.30 13.51
CA ASN A 580 -12.66 48.66 13.51
C ASN A 580 -12.54 49.22 12.07
N LEU A 581 -13.57 49.96 11.67
CA LEU A 581 -13.68 50.56 10.34
C LEU A 581 -12.53 51.52 9.97
N SER A 582 -11.94 52.21 10.95
CA SER A 582 -10.81 53.11 10.70
C SER A 582 -9.51 52.34 10.43
N ALA A 583 -9.32 51.18 11.08
CA ALA A 583 -8.20 50.30 10.80
C ALA A 583 -8.40 49.56 9.47
N ALA A 584 -9.60 49.05 9.20
CA ALA A 584 -9.95 48.43 7.92
C ALA A 584 -9.75 49.37 6.72
N ALA A 585 -10.15 50.64 6.85
CA ALA A 585 -10.00 51.64 5.79
C ALA A 585 -8.52 51.93 5.49
N ARG A 586 -7.66 52.00 6.52
CA ARG A 586 -6.21 52.18 6.36
C ARG A 586 -5.58 51.00 5.62
N THR A 587 -5.95 49.77 5.95
CA THR A 587 -5.47 48.56 5.26
C THR A 587 -5.83 48.57 3.78
N LEU A 588 -7.00 49.09 3.43
CA LEU A 588 -7.46 49.21 2.04
C LEU A 588 -6.98 50.49 1.32
N GLY A 589 -6.20 51.34 2.00
CA GLY A 589 -5.70 52.60 1.41
C GLY A 589 -6.79 53.64 1.11
N ILE A 590 -7.96 53.55 1.75
CA ILE A 590 -9.08 54.48 1.56
C ILE A 590 -9.45 55.20 2.86
N THR A 591 -10.22 56.27 2.76
CA THR A 591 -10.73 56.98 3.96
C THR A 591 -11.85 56.18 4.63
N ARG A 592 -12.01 56.35 5.95
CA ARG A 592 -13.12 55.75 6.71
C ARG A 592 -14.49 56.09 6.12
N ALA A 593 -14.67 57.34 5.65
CA ALA A 593 -15.92 57.77 5.03
C ALA A 593 -16.22 57.01 3.72
N GLN A 594 -15.19 56.77 2.90
CA GLN A 594 -15.31 55.97 1.68
C GLN A 594 -15.62 54.51 1.97
N LEU A 595 -14.99 53.92 3.00
CA LEU A 595 -15.28 52.55 3.44
C LEU A 595 -16.75 52.41 3.88
N VAL A 596 -17.23 53.32 4.74
CA VAL A 596 -18.61 53.30 5.24
C VAL A 596 -19.63 53.49 4.10
N TYR A 597 -19.34 54.40 3.16
CA TYR A 597 -20.18 54.60 1.99
C TYR A 597 -20.29 53.34 1.13
N ARG A 598 -19.15 52.68 0.83
CA ARG A 598 -19.07 51.46 0.03
C ARG A 598 -19.67 50.22 0.70
N LEU A 599 -19.63 50.15 2.04
CA LEU A 599 -20.32 49.12 2.81
C LEU A 599 -21.84 49.31 2.77
N LYS A 600 -22.32 50.56 2.96
CA LYS A 600 -23.75 50.90 2.92
C LYS A 600 -24.38 50.73 1.55
N SER A 601 -23.71 51.17 0.49
CA SER A 601 -24.22 51.04 -0.89
C SER A 601 -24.40 49.59 -1.33
N ARG A 602 -23.80 48.64 -0.59
CA ARG A 602 -23.82 47.19 -0.86
C ARG A 602 -24.56 46.39 0.20
N GLY A 603 -25.32 47.06 1.07
CA GLY A 603 -26.17 46.42 2.08
C GLY A 603 -25.42 45.71 3.21
N LEU A 604 -24.13 46.00 3.40
CA LEU A 604 -23.30 45.39 4.44
C LEU A 604 -23.43 46.17 5.75
N ARG A 605 -23.55 45.45 6.88
CA ARG A 605 -23.64 46.07 8.21
C ARG A 605 -22.32 46.77 8.55
N VAL A 606 -22.43 48.00 9.01
CA VAL A 606 -21.34 48.90 9.43
C VAL A 606 -21.08 48.74 10.91
#